data_AF-I0AP41-F1
#
_entry.id   AF-I0AP41-F1
#
_cell.length_a   1.000
_cell.length_b   1.000
_cell.length_c   1.000
_cell.angle_alpha   90.00
_cell.angle_beta   90.00
_cell.angle_gamma   90.00
#
_symmetry.space_group_name_H-M   'P 1'
#
loop_
_entity.id
_entity.type
_entity.pdbx_description
1 polymer ?
#
loop_
_entity_poly.entity_id
_entity_poly.type
_entity_poly.pdbx_seq_one_letter_code
_entity_poly.pdbx_strand_id
1 'polypeptide(L)'
;MDWIKDIDFNKFLDGDLKLLIEIVGVEKFIELYRHFAKTAIYFSEKPLMEMKQEYIRKNFRNKSEKELARMLGVSERLVYKIGSMKVRMNDQGDLFDE
;
A
#
# COMPACT_ATOMS: atom_id res chain seq x y z
N MET A 1 17.76 1.71 21.89
CA MET A 1 16.45 1.95 22.53
C MET A 1 15.88 0.68 23.15
N ASP A 2 16.68 -0.38 23.32
CA ASP A 2 16.18 -1.65 23.87
C ASP A 2 15.79 -1.53 25.35
N TRP A 3 16.36 -0.54 26.06
CA TRP A 3 16.00 -0.13 27.41
C TRP A 3 14.50 0.16 27.63
N ILE A 4 13.74 0.44 26.55
CA ILE A 4 12.28 0.64 26.64
C ILE A 4 11.57 -0.59 27.20
N LYS A 5 12.09 -1.80 26.94
CA LYS A 5 11.52 -3.06 27.41
C LYS A 5 11.76 -3.30 28.89
N ASP A 6 12.72 -2.60 29.47
CA ASP A 6 13.08 -2.72 30.89
C ASP A 6 12.17 -1.87 31.79
N ILE A 7 11.23 -1.12 31.20
CA ILE A 7 10.25 -0.29 31.89
C ILE A 7 8.81 -0.64 31.49
N ASP A 8 7.85 -0.24 32.31
CA ASP A 8 6.42 -0.30 31.97
C ASP A 8 6.05 0.82 30.99
N PHE A 9 6.52 0.69 29.75
CA PHE A 9 6.38 1.70 28.70
C PHE A 9 4.92 2.02 28.36
N ASN A 10 3.99 1.09 28.60
CA ASN A 10 2.56 1.27 28.31
C ASN A 10 1.93 2.44 29.07
N LYS A 11 2.51 2.85 30.22
CA LYS A 11 2.06 4.01 30.98
C LYS A 11 2.33 5.36 30.31
N PHE A 12 3.25 5.38 29.34
CA PHE A 12 3.70 6.60 28.66
C PHE A 12 3.18 6.71 27.21
N LEU A 13 2.46 5.69 26.74
CA LEU A 13 1.88 5.67 25.40
C LEU A 13 0.38 6.01 25.47
N ASP A 14 -0.04 6.92 24.60
CA ASP A 14 -1.43 7.29 24.41
C ASP A 14 -1.79 7.28 22.92
N GLY A 15 -3.10 7.39 22.65
CA GLY A 15 -3.67 7.51 21.30
C GLY A 15 -3.08 6.53 20.28
N ASP A 16 -2.59 7.09 19.18
CA ASP A 16 -2.08 6.34 18.03
C ASP A 16 -0.81 5.54 18.36
N LEU A 17 0.03 5.99 19.29
CA LEU A 17 1.25 5.26 19.65
C LEU A 17 0.92 3.98 20.42
N LYS A 18 -0.10 4.03 21.29
CA LYS A 18 -0.59 2.84 21.99
C LYS A 18 -1.24 1.86 21.02
N LEU A 19 -2.07 2.34 20.10
CA LEU A 19 -2.65 1.49 19.07
C LEU A 19 -1.57 0.86 18.17
N LEU A 20 -0.56 1.63 17.79
CA LEU A 20 0.54 1.16 16.96
C LEU A 20 1.29 0.01 17.64
N ILE A 21 1.67 0.17 18.91
CA ILE A 21 2.41 -0.89 19.63
C ILE A 21 1.56 -2.15 19.85
N GLU A 22 0.24 -2.01 20.03
CA GLU A 22 -0.70 -3.14 20.12
C GLU A 22 -0.79 -3.92 18.80
N ILE A 23 -0.73 -3.22 17.65
CA ILE A 23 -0.79 -3.84 16.31
C ILE A 23 0.54 -4.49 15.93
N VAL A 24 1.67 -3.80 16.11
CA VAL A 24 2.98 -4.23 15.57
C VAL A 24 3.90 -4.86 16.62
N GLY A 25 3.61 -4.70 17.91
CA GLY A 25 4.47 -5.13 19.01
C GLY A 25 5.64 -4.18 19.29
N VAL A 26 6.21 -4.30 20.50
CA VAL A 26 7.27 -3.41 21.01
C VAL A 26 8.55 -3.43 20.15
N GLU A 27 8.91 -4.58 19.58
CA GLU A 27 10.11 -4.69 18.73
C GLU A 27 10.03 -3.81 17.50
N LYS A 28 8.91 -3.92 16.76
CA LYS A 28 8.68 -3.15 15.53
C LYS A 28 8.40 -1.70 15.83
N PHE A 29 7.73 -1.40 16.94
CA PHE A 29 7.61 -0.04 17.42
C PHE A 29 8.98 0.61 17.63
N ILE A 30 9.92 -0.06 18.32
CA ILE A 30 11.27 0.46 18.55
C ILE A 30 12.01 0.68 17.22
N GLU A 31 11.90 -0.25 16.28
CA GLU A 31 12.50 -0.13 14.94
C GLU A 31 11.96 1.12 14.21
N LEU A 32 10.64 1.25 14.11
CA LEU A 32 9.99 2.41 13.49
C LEU A 32 10.38 3.72 14.18
N TYR A 33 10.37 3.74 15.51
CA TYR A 33 10.70 4.95 16.26
C TYR A 33 12.16 5.38 16.05
N ARG A 34 13.11 4.44 15.94
CA ARG A 34 14.51 4.78 15.61
C ARG A 34 14.65 5.45 14.24
N HIS A 35 13.89 5.01 13.25
CA HIS A 35 13.99 5.52 11.88
C HIS A 35 13.20 6.80 11.64
N PHE A 36 12.03 6.95 12.27
CA PHE A 36 11.09 8.03 11.99
C PHE A 36 10.91 9.00 13.15
N ALA A 37 11.71 8.91 14.23
CA ALA A 37 11.65 9.87 15.32
C ALA A 37 11.68 11.32 14.78
N LYS A 38 10.80 12.16 15.33
CA LYS A 38 10.61 13.57 14.93
C LYS A 38 10.04 13.77 13.51
N THR A 39 9.58 12.71 12.85
CA THR A 39 8.89 12.77 11.56
C THR A 39 7.41 12.48 11.76
N ALA A 40 6.54 13.39 11.33
CA ALA A 40 5.12 13.11 11.25
C ALA A 40 4.85 12.19 10.04
N ILE A 41 4.39 10.97 10.29
CA ILE A 41 4.01 10.03 9.22
C ILE A 41 2.53 10.21 8.92
N TYR A 42 2.21 10.57 7.69
CA TYR A 42 0.84 10.66 7.20
C TYR A 42 0.56 9.55 6.18
N PHE A 43 -0.47 8.75 6.43
CA PHE A 43 -0.91 7.68 5.53
C PHE A 43 -1.91 8.21 4.49
N SER A 44 -1.40 8.73 3.38
CA SER A 44 -2.21 9.13 2.22
C SER A 44 -2.76 7.91 1.47
N GLU A 45 -3.98 8.01 0.92
CA GLU A 45 -4.51 7.00 -0.01
C GLU A 45 -3.81 7.01 -1.38
N LYS A 46 -3.12 8.09 -1.75
CA LYS A 46 -2.56 8.24 -3.10
C LYS A 46 -1.53 7.13 -3.43
N PRO A 47 -0.49 6.87 -2.62
CA PRO A 47 0.45 5.79 -2.89
C PRO A 47 -0.23 4.41 -2.94
N LEU A 48 -1.20 4.16 -2.06
CA LEU A 48 -1.96 2.91 -2.07
C LEU A 48 -2.75 2.75 -3.38
N MET A 49 -3.37 3.82 -3.87
CA MET A 49 -4.08 3.81 -5.15
C MET A 49 -3.12 3.55 -6.31
N GLU A 50 -1.93 4.16 -6.32
CA GLU A 50 -0.90 3.91 -7.34
C GLU A 50 -0.44 2.44 -7.34
N MET A 51 -0.26 1.84 -6.16
CA MET A 51 0.04 0.41 -6.02
C MET A 51 -1.10 -0.48 -6.54
N LYS A 52 -2.37 -0.15 -6.23
CA LYS A 52 -3.54 -0.85 -6.78
C LYS A 52 -3.59 -0.78 -8.30
N GLN A 53 -3.33 0.39 -8.88
CA GLN A 53 -3.28 0.56 -10.34
C GLN A 53 -2.19 -0.31 -10.97
N GLU A 54 -1.01 -0.33 -10.37
CA GLU A 54 0.10 -1.14 -10.88
C GLU A 54 -0.20 -2.63 -10.80
N TYR A 55 -0.84 -3.07 -9.70
CA TYR A 55 -1.29 -4.45 -9.58
C TYR A 55 -2.29 -4.82 -10.67
N ILE A 56 -3.27 -3.95 -10.97
CA ILE A 56 -4.23 -4.15 -12.07
C ILE A 56 -3.49 -4.29 -13.40
N ARG A 57 -2.56 -3.37 -13.72
CA ARG A 57 -1.77 -3.41 -14.97
C ARG A 57 -0.98 -4.71 -15.15
N LYS A 58 -0.54 -5.34 -14.06
CA LYS A 58 0.22 -6.60 -14.12
C LYS A 58 -0.68 -7.84 -14.24
N ASN A 59 -1.91 -7.77 -13.74
CA ASN A 59 -2.77 -8.94 -13.58
C ASN A 59 -4.03 -8.93 -14.47
N PHE A 60 -4.28 -7.87 -15.23
CA PHE A 60 -5.50 -7.69 -16.03
C PHE A 60 -5.76 -8.83 -17.04
N ARG A 61 -4.70 -9.46 -17.58
CA ARG A 61 -4.84 -10.60 -18.51
C ARG A 61 -5.05 -11.95 -17.81
N ASN A 62 -4.72 -12.03 -16.52
CA ASN A 62 -4.68 -13.29 -15.76
C ASN A 62 -5.82 -13.43 -14.76
N LYS A 63 -6.58 -12.34 -14.51
CA LYS A 63 -7.69 -12.27 -13.56
C LYS A 63 -8.81 -11.45 -14.18
N SER A 64 -10.05 -11.83 -13.89
CA SER A 64 -11.21 -11.05 -14.33
C SER A 64 -11.26 -9.69 -13.63
N GLU A 65 -11.92 -8.72 -14.27
CA GLU A 65 -12.10 -7.39 -13.71
C GLU A 65 -12.83 -7.42 -12.37
N LYS A 66 -13.82 -8.31 -12.25
CA LYS A 66 -14.61 -8.53 -11.04
C LYS A 66 -13.77 -9.04 -9.87
N GLU A 67 -12.85 -9.97 -10.13
CA GLU A 67 -11.93 -10.48 -9.11
C GLU A 67 -10.97 -9.39 -8.63
N LEU A 68 -10.39 -8.64 -9.57
CA LEU A 68 -9.49 -7.53 -9.25
C LEU A 68 -10.20 -6.43 -8.47
N ALA A 69 -11.43 -6.07 -8.87
CA ALA A 69 -12.26 -5.08 -8.20
C ALA A 69 -12.54 -5.47 -6.74
N ARG A 70 -12.99 -6.72 -6.52
CA ARG A 70 -13.28 -7.24 -5.18
C ARG A 70 -12.04 -7.28 -4.29
N MET A 71 -10.93 -7.78 -4.82
CA MET A 71 -9.69 -7.96 -4.05
C MET A 71 -9.06 -6.62 -3.64
N LEU A 72 -9.11 -5.62 -4.53
CA LEU A 72 -8.47 -4.33 -4.30
C LEU A 72 -9.42 -3.29 -3.67
N GLY A 73 -10.70 -3.63 -3.51
CA GLY A 73 -11.72 -2.72 -2.99
C GLY A 73 -11.92 -1.49 -3.89
N VAL A 74 -12.09 -1.72 -5.20
CA VAL A 74 -12.32 -0.67 -6.20
C VAL A 74 -13.45 -1.06 -7.15
N SER A 75 -13.93 -0.14 -7.98
CA SER A 75 -14.98 -0.44 -8.97
C SER A 75 -14.44 -1.21 -10.18
N GLU A 76 -15.25 -2.10 -10.75
CA GLU A 76 -14.93 -2.81 -12.01
C GLU A 76 -14.64 -1.83 -13.16
N ARG A 77 -15.36 -0.70 -13.21
CA ARG A 77 -15.11 0.38 -14.16
C ARG A 77 -13.69 0.95 -14.05
N LEU A 78 -13.16 1.11 -12.84
CA LEU A 78 -11.79 1.59 -12.64
C LEU A 78 -10.78 0.55 -13.13
N VAL A 79 -11.01 -0.73 -12.80
CA VAL A 79 -10.16 -1.85 -13.27
C VAL A 79 -10.10 -1.88 -14.79
N TYR A 80 -11.25 -1.86 -15.45
CA TYR A 80 -11.33 -1.86 -16.91
C TYR A 80 -10.64 -0.64 -17.52
N LYS A 81 -10.84 0.56 -16.97
CA LYS A 81 -10.17 1.79 -17.42
C LYS A 81 -8.64 1.66 -17.36
N ILE A 82 -8.09 1.11 -16.29
CA ILE A 82 -6.64 0.97 -16.10
C ILE A 82 -6.08 -0.14 -16.99
N GLY A 83 -6.74 -1.30 -17.02
CA GLY A 83 -6.29 -2.46 -17.80
C GLY A 83 -6.30 -2.21 -19.30
N SER A 84 -7.35 -1.57 -19.81
CA SER A 84 -7.49 -1.27 -21.24
C SER A 84 -6.53 -0.19 -21.77
N MET A 85 -6.05 0.73 -20.92
CA MET A 85 -5.02 1.71 -21.31
C MET A 85 -3.69 1.04 -21.66
N LYS A 86 -3.31 -0.04 -20.96
CA LYS A 86 -2.06 -0.76 -21.22
C LYS A 86 -2.11 -1.60 -22.50
N VAL A 87 -3.28 -2.11 -22.86
CA VAL A 87 -3.47 -2.85 -24.12
C VAL A 87 -3.30 -1.92 -25.32
N ARG A 88 -3.92 -0.73 -25.29
CA ARG A 88 -3.85 0.23 -26.40
C ARG A 88 -2.46 0.80 -26.70
N MET A 89 -1.58 0.90 -25.70
CA MET A 89 -0.21 1.37 -25.92
C MET A 89 0.70 0.30 -26.52
N ASN A 90 0.44 -0.99 -26.24
CA ASN A 90 1.22 -2.08 -26.83
C ASN A 90 0.82 -2.33 -28.30
N ASP A 91 -0.47 -2.19 -28.63
CA ASP A 91 -0.96 -2.47 -29.99
C ASP A 91 -0.61 -1.36 -31.02
N GLN A 92 -0.21 -0.16 -30.58
CA GLN A 92 0.22 0.93 -31.47
C GLN A 92 1.73 0.91 -31.79
N GLY A 93 2.53 0.12 -31.08
CA GLY A 93 3.96 -0.04 -31.36
C GLY A 93 4.26 -0.93 -32.56
N ASP A 94 3.38 -1.89 -32.85
CA ASP A 94 3.57 -2.89 -33.92
C ASP A 94 3.08 -2.43 -35.32
N LEU A 95 2.50 -1.23 -35.44
CA LEU A 95 1.88 -0.74 -36.69
C LEU A 95 2.79 0.17 -37.53
N PHE A 96 4.02 0.45 -37.08
CA PHE A 96 4.97 1.33 -37.78
C PHE A 96 6.26 0.63 -38.23
N ASP A 97 6.35 -0.69 -38.04
CA ASP A 97 7.47 -1.52 -38.51
C ASP A 97 7.04 -2.38 -39.71
N GLU A 98 6.81 -1.76 -40.87
CA GLU A 98 6.80 -2.41 -42.21
C GLU A 98 7.58 -1.58 -43.24
#